data_AF-A0A383YRH8-F1
#
_entry.id   AF-A0A383YRH8-F1
#
_cell.length_a   1.000
_cell.length_b   1.000
_cell.length_c   1.000
_cell.angle_alpha   90.00
_cell.angle_beta   90.00
_cell.angle_gamma   90.00
#
_symmetry.space_group_name_H-M   'P 1'
#
loop_
_entity.id
_entity.type
_entity.pdbx_description
1 polymer ?
#
loop_
_entity_poly.entity_id
_entity_poly.type
_entity_poly.pdbx_seq_one_letter_code
_entity_poly.pdbx_strand_id
1 'polypeptide(L)' 'MSAETASGPTEDQVEILEYNFNKVNKHPDPTTLCLIAAEAGLSEEETQKWFKQRLAQWRLSEGLPSECRSVTD' A
#
# COMPACT_ATOMS: atom_id res chain seq x y z
N MET A 1 10.76 -7.46 22.61
CA MET A 1 9.73 -7.86 21.63
C MET A 1 10.45 -8.24 20.36
N SER A 2 10.30 -9.48 19.95
CA SER A 2 11.08 -10.11 18.87
C SER A 2 10.64 -9.57 17.51
N ALA A 3 11.51 -8.78 16.87
CA ALA A 3 11.43 -8.51 15.44
C ALA A 3 12.10 -9.67 14.68
N GLU A 4 11.47 -10.84 14.74
CA GLU A 4 11.62 -11.91 13.74
C GLU A 4 10.52 -11.64 12.72
N THR A 5 10.67 -11.60 11.39
CA THR A 5 11.60 -12.20 10.45
C THR A 5 11.38 -11.55 9.09
N ALA A 6 12.37 -11.60 8.21
CA ALA A 6 12.24 -11.30 6.79
C ALA A 6 11.10 -12.10 6.14
N SER A 7 9.96 -11.46 5.81
CA SER A 7 9.01 -11.77 4.71
C SER A 7 7.72 -10.95 4.86
N GLY A 8 7.77 -9.63 4.65
CA GLY A 8 6.58 -8.78 4.55
C GLY A 8 5.77 -8.57 5.85
N PRO A 9 4.74 -7.70 5.80
CA PRO A 9 3.85 -7.44 6.94
C PRO A 9 2.99 -8.66 7.29
N THR A 10 2.69 -8.85 8.58
CA THR A 10 1.79 -9.90 9.07
C THR A 10 0.33 -9.62 8.70
N GLU A 11 -0.56 -10.61 8.86
CA GLU A 11 -1.97 -10.48 8.47
C GLU A 11 -2.69 -9.33 9.21
N ASP A 12 -2.51 -9.19 10.53
CA ASP A 12 -2.99 -8.03 11.30
C ASP A 12 -2.50 -6.70 10.73
N GLN A 13 -1.22 -6.63 10.34
CA GLN A 13 -0.64 -5.41 9.77
C GLN A 13 -1.21 -5.13 8.38
N VAL A 14 -1.39 -6.16 7.57
CA VAL A 14 -2.01 -6.07 6.24
C VAL A 14 -3.45 -5.59 6.36
N GLU A 15 -4.23 -6.07 7.33
CA GLU A 15 -5.60 -5.58 7.56
C GLU A 15 -5.63 -4.07 7.85
N ILE A 16 -4.72 -3.58 8.70
CA ILE A 16 -4.59 -2.14 9.01
C ILE A 16 -4.20 -1.36 7.75
N LEU A 17 -3.22 -1.86 6.99
CA LEU A 17 -2.75 -1.23 5.75
C LEU A 17 -3.84 -1.19 4.67
N GLU A 18 -4.59 -2.28 4.48
CA GLU A 18 -5.69 -2.37 3.52
C GLU A 18 -6.87 -1.48 3.91
N TYR A 19 -7.21 -1.44 5.21
CA TYR A 19 -8.22 -0.54 5.71
C TYR A 19 -7.85 0.91 5.38
N ASN A 20 -6.63 1.33 5.72
CA ASN A 20 -6.15 2.67 5.43
C ASN A 20 -6.07 2.96 3.92
N PHE A 21 -5.60 2.01 3.11
CA PHE A 21 -5.53 2.15 1.65
C PHE A 21 -6.90 2.31 0.98
N ASN A 22 -7.92 1.59 1.46
CA ASN A 22 -9.25 1.63 0.87
C ASN A 22 -10.16 2.71 1.47
N LYS A 23 -10.01 3.05 2.75
CA LYS A 23 -10.88 3.97 3.48
C LYS A 23 -10.33 5.39 3.61
N VAL A 24 -9.02 5.53 3.77
CA VAL A 24 -8.38 6.84 3.99
C VAL A 24 -7.95 7.43 2.67
N ASN A 25 -6.89 6.89 2.06
CA ASN A 25 -6.37 7.36 0.79
C ASN A 25 -5.42 6.31 0.17
N LYS A 26 -5.51 6.13 -1.15
CA LYS A 26 -4.58 5.27 -1.91
C LYS A 26 -3.20 5.90 -2.07
N HIS A 27 -3.10 7.21 -1.88
CA HIS A 27 -1.87 8.01 -1.93
C HIS A 27 -1.68 8.81 -0.63
N PRO A 28 -1.33 8.16 0.49
CA PRO A 28 -1.09 8.87 1.73
C PRO A 28 0.11 9.80 1.62
N ASP A 29 -0.04 11.04 2.09
CA ASP A 29 1.06 11.97 2.33
C ASP A 29 2.04 11.40 3.38
N PRO A 30 3.30 11.85 3.41
CA PRO A 30 4.31 11.34 4.35
C PRO A 30 3.84 11.38 5.81
N THR A 31 3.10 12.42 6.21
CA THR A 31 2.51 12.51 7.55
C THR A 31 1.49 11.41 7.82
N THR A 32 0.58 11.17 6.89
CA THR A 32 -0.44 10.11 6.99
C THR A 32 0.21 8.73 6.97
N LEU A 33 1.24 8.55 6.14
CA LEU A 33 2.00 7.32 6.06
C LEU A 33 2.71 6.98 7.38
N CYS A 34 3.29 7.99 8.05
CA CYS A 34 3.89 7.85 9.36
C CYS A 34 2.87 7.39 10.42
N LEU A 35 1.66 7.96 10.41
CA LEU A 35 0.59 7.54 11.32
C LEU A 35 0.16 6.08 11.07
N ILE A 36 0.00 5.68 9.81
CA ILE A 36 -0.36 4.31 9.44
C ILE A 36 0.75 3.33 9.81
N ALA A 37 2.01 3.70 9.59
CA ALA A 37 3.16 2.89 9.97
C ALA A 37 3.21 2.68 11.49
N ALA A 38 2.97 3.73 12.27
CA ALA A 38 2.87 3.64 13.73
C ALA A 38 1.70 2.75 14.18
N GLU A 39 0.53 2.85 13.53
CA GLU A 39 -0.64 2.05 13.84
C GLU A 39 -0.45 0.56 13.52
N ALA A 40 0.17 0.25 12.37
CA ALA A 40 0.53 -1.11 11.98
C ALA A 40 1.78 -1.65 12.72
N GLY A 41 2.48 -0.82 13.50
CA GLY A 41 3.77 -1.21 14.11
C GLY A 41 4.85 -1.53 13.08
N LEU A 42 4.80 -0.86 11.92
CA LEU A 42 5.75 -0.99 10.82
C LEU A 42 6.64 0.25 10.71
N SER A 43 7.72 0.10 9.95
CA SER A 43 8.53 1.26 9.54
C SER A 43 7.89 1.96 8.34
N GLU A 44 8.06 3.27 8.26
CA GLU A 44 7.57 4.10 7.14
C GLU A 44 8.01 3.53 5.77
N GLU A 45 9.25 3.03 5.67
CA GLU A 45 9.76 2.44 4.43
C GLU A 45 8.97 1.20 4.00
N GLU A 46 8.65 0.30 4.93
CA GLU A 46 7.90 -0.93 4.68
C GLU A 46 6.44 -0.61 4.31
N THR A 47 5.80 0.29 5.05
CA THR A 47 4.47 0.80 4.74
C THR A 47 4.43 1.42 3.35
N GLN A 48 5.40 2.25 3.00
CA GLN A 48 5.48 2.87 1.68
C GLN A 48 5.65 1.84 0.56
N LYS A 49 6.49 0.83 0.77
CA LYS A 49 6.73 -0.24 -0.20
C LYS A 49 5.46 -1.05 -0.44
N TRP A 50 4.74 -1.39 0.63
CA TRP A 50 3.45 -2.08 0.56
C TRP A 50 2.40 -1.24 -0.19
N PHE A 51 2.28 0.05 0.13
CA PHE A 51 1.34 0.96 -0.54
C PHE A 51 1.63 1.06 -2.05
N LYS A 52 2.90 1.17 -2.46
CA LYS A 52 3.29 1.18 -3.89
C LYS A 52 2.90 -0.13 -4.59
N GLN A 53 3.15 -1.27 -3.96
CA GLN A 53 2.77 -2.58 -4.51
C GLN A 53 1.25 -2.75 -4.60
N ARG A 54 0.52 -2.41 -3.54
CA ARG A 54 -0.95 -2.50 -3.50
C ARG A 54 -1.59 -1.56 -4.52
N LEU A 55 -1.06 -0.36 -4.69
CA LEU A 55 -1.50 0.59 -5.71
C LEU A 55 -1.29 0.05 -7.13
N ALA A 56 -0.16 -0.59 -7.41
CA ALA A 56 0.08 -1.23 -8.70
C ALA A 56 -0.94 -2.34 -8.98
N GLN A 57 -1.21 -3.20 -7.99
CA GLN A 57 -2.24 -4.24 -8.09
C GLN A 57 -3.63 -3.63 -8.30
N TRP A 58 -4.00 -2.61 -7.52
CA TRP A 58 -5.28 -1.92 -7.66
C TRP A 58 -5.45 -1.29 -9.04
N ARG A 59 -4.40 -0.67 -9.61
CA ARG A 59 -4.45 -0.12 -10.98
C ARG A 59 -4.74 -1.19 -12.03
N LEU A 60 -4.14 -2.37 -11.89
CA LEU A 60 -4.43 -3.51 -12.75
C LEU A 60 -5.87 -3.99 -12.60
N SER A 61 -6.38 -4.05 -11.36
CA SER A 61 -7.76 -4.49 -11.06
C SER A 61 -8.83 -3.50 -11.52
N GLU A 62 -8.60 -2.20 -11.43
CA GLU A 62 -9.52 -1.17 -11.94
C GLU A 62 -9.56 -1.12 -13.47
N GLY A 63 -8.70 -1.88 -14.15
CA GLY A 63 -8.58 -1.84 -15.60
C GLY A 63 -8.08 -0.49 -16.11
N LEU A 64 -7.38 0.29 -15.27
CA LEU A 64 -6.70 1.50 -15.70
C LEU A 64 -5.51 1.07 -16.57
N PRO A 65 -5.56 1.29 -17.88
CA PRO A 65 -4.46 0.89 -18.76
C PRO A 65 -3.22 1.70 -18.39
N SER A 66 -2.07 1.01 -18.28
CA SER A 66 -0.79 1.64 -17.96
C SER A 66 -0.38 2.73 -18.95
N GLU A 67 -0.93 2.74 -20.18
CA GLU A 67 -0.92 3.84 -21.14
C GLU A 67 -2.09 3.61 -22.12
N CYS A 68 -3.19 4.35 -22.00
CA CYS A 68 -4.28 4.29 -22.98
C CYS A 68 -3.92 5.10 -24.24
N ARG A 69 -3.03 4.60 -25.11
CA ARG A 69 -2.85 5.15 -26.46
C ARG A 69 -2.42 4.08 -27.46
N SER A 70 -3.40 3.39 -28.02
CA SER A 70 -3.43 3.06 -29.45
C SER A 70 -4.86 2.67 -29.81
N VAL A 71 -5.73 3.68 -29.87
CA VAL A 71 -6.94 3.59 -30.69
C VAL A 71 -6.53 4.13 -32.05
N THR A 72 -6.04 3.25 -32.92
CA THR A 72 -6.24 3.45 -34.36
C THR A 72 -7.10 2.28 -34.77
N ASP A 73 -8.38 2.60 -34.90
CA ASP A 73 -9.41 1.86 -35.64
C ASP A 73 -8.92 1.51 -37.05
#